data_AF-W2TKL9-F1
#
_entry.id   AF-W2TKL9-F1
#
_cell.length_a   1.000
_cell.length_b   1.000
_cell.length_c   1.000
_cell.angle_alpha   90.00
_cell.angle_beta   90.00
_cell.angle_gamma   90.00
#
_symmetry.space_group_name_H-M   'P 1'
#
loop_
_entity.id
_entity.type
_entity.pdbx_description
1 polymer ?
#
loop_
_entity_poly.entity_id
_entity_poly.type
_entity_poly.pdbx_seq_one_letter_code
_entity_poly.pdbx_strand_id
1 'polypeptide(L)'
;MRLNRRTILTVLFASSFVFLTKYVYSRFNGYPPESSNQDYVFSKTTHGTIGETVKHEGQCSYDPSCSSPQILFRIHAETANSPPFACLNDVRLFGEHELKNGVNLVSLNGSTGDIESSMSFDVAESDGELISWLMSLPLSSVIIGVSFGDVAERVSSDARTAFATFGASRIVNWRGASSYAILGQRGLKQHAHELLVPQSDDRAIHIIEGCYDVPLGEVGVVNITNELTDIQSTKPRIDPEKMAALGGSKNTDQIVKLGQEWKWCGMETPCAPGMTV
;
A
#
# COMPACT_ATOMS: atom_id res chain seq x y z
N MET A 1 -28.72 -61.53 -0.74
CA MET A 1 -27.87 -60.80 0.24
C MET A 1 -28.48 -59.44 0.52
N ARG A 2 -28.99 -59.20 1.73
CA ARG A 2 -29.48 -57.87 2.14
C ARG A 2 -28.30 -57.05 2.64
N LEU A 3 -27.81 -56.12 1.81
CA LEU A 3 -26.69 -55.26 2.17
C LEU A 3 -27.14 -54.22 3.20
N ASN A 4 -26.45 -54.16 4.34
CA ASN A 4 -26.80 -53.30 5.46
C ASN A 4 -26.58 -51.82 5.09
N ARG A 5 -27.61 -50.98 5.29
CA ARG A 5 -27.64 -49.55 4.93
C ARG A 5 -26.49 -48.76 5.57
N ARG A 6 -25.99 -49.19 6.73
CA ARG A 6 -24.80 -48.60 7.38
C ARG A 6 -23.51 -48.87 6.61
N THR A 7 -23.37 -50.05 6.01
CA THR A 7 -22.19 -50.44 5.22
C THR A 7 -22.15 -49.71 3.88
N ILE A 8 -23.30 -49.40 3.29
CA ILE A 8 -23.38 -48.60 2.06
C ILE A 8 -22.92 -47.15 2.34
N LEU A 9 -23.37 -46.57 3.46
CA LEU A 9 -23.03 -45.19 3.80
C LEU A 9 -21.54 -45.02 4.11
N THR A 10 -20.92 -45.97 4.83
CA THR A 10 -19.48 -45.91 5.13
C THR A 10 -18.62 -46.05 3.87
N VAL A 11 -19.03 -46.88 2.92
CA VAL A 11 -18.32 -47.03 1.63
C VAL A 11 -18.43 -45.75 0.78
N LEU A 12 -19.57 -45.07 0.79
CA LEU A 12 -19.75 -43.80 0.06
C LEU A 12 -18.96 -42.64 0.67
N PHE A 13 -18.88 -42.56 2.00
CA PHE A 13 -18.05 -41.54 2.66
C PHE A 13 -16.55 -41.79 2.46
N ALA A 14 -16.11 -43.05 2.55
CA ALA A 14 -14.71 -43.41 2.32
C ALA A 14 -14.26 -43.13 0.88
N SER A 15 -15.10 -43.41 -0.12
CA SER A 15 -14.76 -43.10 -1.51
C SER A 15 -14.66 -41.60 -1.76
N SER A 16 -15.61 -40.80 -1.25
CA SER A 16 -15.60 -39.34 -1.38
C SER A 16 -14.34 -38.71 -0.77
N PHE A 17 -13.90 -39.18 0.41
CA PHE A 17 -12.68 -38.68 1.06
C PHE A 17 -11.41 -39.02 0.26
N VAL A 18 -11.33 -40.20 -0.36
CA VAL A 18 -10.21 -40.56 -1.24
C VAL A 18 -10.21 -39.73 -2.53
N PHE A 19 -11.37 -39.39 -3.09
CA PHE A 19 -11.45 -38.51 -4.25
C PHE A 19 -11.07 -37.08 -3.93
N LEU A 20 -11.52 -36.52 -2.80
CA LEU A 20 -11.16 -35.16 -2.38
C LEU A 20 -9.67 -35.04 -2.06
N THR A 21 -9.08 -36.03 -1.36
CA THR A 21 -7.64 -36.01 -1.06
C THR A 21 -6.80 -36.14 -2.33
N LYS A 22 -7.18 -37.00 -3.29
CA LYS A 22 -6.50 -37.07 -4.59
C LYS A 22 -6.68 -35.80 -5.44
N TYR A 23 -7.85 -35.19 -5.42
CA TYR A 23 -8.14 -33.95 -6.14
C TYR A 23 -7.37 -32.76 -5.58
N VAL A 24 -7.28 -32.64 -4.25
CA VAL A 24 -6.46 -31.62 -3.59
C VAL A 24 -4.96 -31.87 -3.82
N TYR A 25 -4.52 -33.13 -3.75
CA TYR A 25 -3.13 -33.50 -4.03
C TYR A 25 -2.74 -33.21 -5.50
N SER A 26 -3.63 -33.42 -6.46
CA SER A 26 -3.33 -33.11 -7.88
C SER A 26 -3.34 -31.61 -8.17
N ARG A 27 -3.96 -30.76 -7.34
CA ARG A 27 -3.95 -29.30 -7.51
C ARG A 27 -2.70 -28.65 -6.92
N PHE A 28 -2.10 -29.25 -5.89
CA PHE A 28 -0.84 -28.76 -5.29
C PHE A 28 0.41 -29.20 -6.05
N ASN A 29 0.41 -30.37 -6.70
CA ASN A 29 1.58 -30.94 -7.38
C ASN A 29 1.48 -30.90 -8.92
N GLY A 30 0.60 -30.06 -9.47
CA GLY A 30 0.28 -30.00 -10.90
C GLY A 30 1.10 -29.00 -11.72
N TYR A 31 2.35 -28.69 -11.33
CA TYR A 31 3.29 -28.00 -12.22
C TYR A 31 4.38 -28.99 -12.66
N PRO A 32 4.59 -29.20 -13.97
CA PRO A 32 5.65 -30.08 -14.45
C PRO A 32 7.03 -29.49 -14.09
N PRO A 33 8.02 -30.32 -13.70
CA PRO A 33 9.39 -29.87 -13.64
C PRO A 33 9.89 -29.65 -15.07
N GLU A 34 10.07 -28.40 -15.47
CA GLU A 34 10.73 -28.08 -16.73
C GLU A 34 12.22 -28.38 -16.58
N SER A 35 12.63 -29.45 -17.24
CA SER A 35 14.01 -29.87 -17.36
C SER A 35 14.80 -28.86 -18.17
N SER A 36 15.85 -28.29 -17.59
CA SER A 36 17.03 -27.92 -18.37
C SER A 36 18.29 -28.33 -17.61
N ASN A 37 18.95 -29.34 -18.17
CA ASN A 37 20.36 -29.58 -17.94
C ASN A 37 21.12 -28.33 -18.36
N GLN A 38 21.99 -27.80 -17.51
CA GLN A 38 23.17 -27.12 -18.02
C GLN A 38 24.35 -27.32 -17.08
N ASP A 39 25.33 -28.02 -17.63
CA ASP A 39 26.59 -28.38 -17.01
C ASP A 39 27.31 -27.14 -16.49
N TYR A 40 27.60 -27.14 -15.20
CA TYR A 40 28.43 -26.12 -14.56
C TYR A 40 29.90 -26.38 -14.92
N VAL A 41 30.34 -25.86 -16.07
CA VAL A 41 31.76 -25.83 -16.44
C VAL A 41 32.40 -24.61 -15.80
N PHE A 42 33.08 -24.85 -14.68
CA PHE A 42 33.97 -23.88 -14.04
C PHE A 42 35.20 -23.65 -14.93
N SER A 43 35.17 -22.61 -15.75
CA SER A 43 36.33 -22.14 -16.51
C SER A 43 37.01 -20.98 -15.78
N LYS A 44 38.17 -21.29 -15.20
CA LYS A 44 39.22 -20.31 -14.90
C LYS A 44 39.81 -19.80 -16.22
N THR A 45 40.17 -18.51 -16.28
CA THR A 45 41.40 -17.92 -16.88
C THR A 45 41.15 -16.75 -17.87
N THR A 46 41.61 -15.55 -17.44
CA THR A 46 42.25 -14.41 -18.15
C THR A 46 41.79 -13.90 -19.54
N HIS A 47 41.68 -12.56 -19.59
CA HIS A 47 41.97 -11.62 -20.69
C HIS A 47 41.30 -11.82 -22.06
N GLY A 48 40.45 -10.84 -22.43
CA GLY A 48 40.32 -10.38 -23.82
C GLY A 48 38.91 -10.31 -24.42
N THR A 49 38.33 -9.10 -24.36
CA THR A 49 37.46 -8.41 -25.36
C THR A 49 36.11 -9.00 -25.80
N ILE A 50 35.14 -8.06 -25.86
CA ILE A 50 33.73 -8.14 -26.30
C ILE A 50 32.80 -8.71 -25.22
N GLY A 51 32.56 -7.88 -24.20
CA GLY A 51 31.61 -8.14 -23.12
C GLY A 51 30.29 -7.44 -23.38
N GLU A 52 29.31 -8.25 -23.78
CA GLU A 52 27.87 -8.10 -23.59
C GLU A 52 27.55 -7.34 -22.28
N THR A 53 26.64 -6.36 -22.36
CA THR A 53 26.28 -5.48 -21.25
C THR A 53 25.75 -6.27 -20.07
N VAL A 54 26.60 -6.52 -19.07
CA VAL A 54 26.18 -6.97 -17.74
C VAL A 54 25.33 -5.85 -17.17
N LYS A 55 24.01 -5.99 -17.21
CA LYS A 55 23.06 -5.11 -16.53
C LYS A 55 23.40 -5.24 -15.04
N HIS A 56 24.06 -4.24 -14.46
CA HIS A 56 24.41 -4.24 -13.05
C HIS A 56 23.12 -4.35 -12.22
N GLU A 57 22.84 -5.56 -11.72
CA GLU A 57 21.67 -5.86 -10.92
C GLU A 57 21.67 -4.95 -9.67
N GLY A 58 20.59 -4.18 -9.49
CA GLY A 58 20.45 -3.23 -8.38
C GLY A 58 21.03 -1.83 -8.60
N GLN A 59 21.72 -1.55 -9.72
CA GLN A 59 22.26 -0.22 -9.98
C GLN A 59 21.26 0.65 -10.75
N CYS A 60 20.92 1.82 -10.21
CA CYS A 60 20.15 2.83 -10.93
C CYS A 60 20.97 3.27 -12.15
N SER A 61 20.39 3.17 -13.33
CA SER A 61 21.03 3.57 -14.58
C SER A 61 20.04 4.31 -15.44
N TYR A 62 20.50 5.42 -15.99
CA TYR A 62 19.74 6.15 -16.98
C TYR A 62 19.60 5.29 -18.24
N ASP A 63 18.38 5.23 -18.77
CA ASP A 63 18.09 4.62 -20.06
C ASP A 63 17.47 5.70 -20.96
N PRO A 64 18.07 6.03 -22.12
CA PRO A 64 17.55 7.03 -23.04
C PRO A 64 16.27 6.60 -23.76
N SER A 65 15.69 5.44 -23.43
CA SER A 65 14.41 4.97 -23.97
C SER A 65 13.22 5.87 -23.63
N CYS A 66 13.25 6.58 -22.48
CA CYS A 66 12.23 7.55 -22.13
C CYS A 66 12.41 8.86 -22.92
N SER A 67 11.32 9.36 -23.52
CA SER A 67 11.36 10.63 -24.27
C SER A 67 11.42 11.80 -23.31
N SER A 68 12.41 12.69 -23.41
CA SER A 68 12.44 13.92 -22.61
C SER A 68 11.13 14.72 -22.81
N PRO A 69 10.42 15.14 -21.75
CA PRO A 69 10.84 15.26 -20.35
C PRO A 69 10.40 14.11 -19.40
N GLN A 70 10.07 12.93 -19.92
CA GLN A 70 9.63 11.79 -19.10
C GLN A 70 10.69 11.32 -18.11
N ILE A 71 10.22 10.83 -16.97
CA ILE A 71 11.03 10.27 -15.90
C ILE A 71 10.97 8.75 -16.00
N LEU A 72 12.13 8.09 -16.06
CA LEU A 72 12.26 6.65 -15.94
C LEU A 72 12.11 6.26 -14.47
N PHE A 73 11.23 5.31 -14.15
CA PHE A 73 11.19 4.70 -12.82
C PHE A 73 11.58 3.23 -12.88
N ARG A 74 12.26 2.75 -11.85
CA ARG A 74 12.51 1.33 -11.60
C ARG A 74 12.32 1.06 -10.12
N ILE A 75 11.39 0.18 -9.78
CA ILE A 75 11.12 -0.18 -8.39
C ILE A 75 11.15 -1.68 -8.24
N HIS A 76 12.03 -2.14 -7.36
CA HIS A 76 12.19 -3.53 -6.99
C HIS A 76 11.63 -3.76 -5.58
N ALA A 77 10.69 -4.69 -5.46
CA ALA A 77 10.22 -5.16 -4.16
C ALA A 77 11.18 -6.22 -3.60
N GLU A 78 11.30 -6.27 -2.28
CA GLU A 78 12.15 -7.25 -1.57
C GLU A 78 11.79 -8.70 -1.92
N THR A 79 12.81 -9.54 -2.08
CA THR A 79 12.71 -10.99 -2.29
C THR A 79 13.60 -11.73 -1.30
N ALA A 80 13.60 -13.08 -1.33
CA ALA A 80 14.47 -13.88 -0.47
C ALA A 80 15.96 -13.59 -0.66
N ASN A 81 16.34 -13.12 -1.86
CA ASN A 81 17.72 -12.99 -2.29
C ASN A 81 18.18 -11.54 -2.50
N SER A 82 17.25 -10.57 -2.48
CA SER A 82 17.56 -9.18 -2.84
C SER A 82 16.76 -8.15 -2.02
N PRO A 83 17.42 -7.11 -1.46
CA PRO A 83 16.74 -6.03 -0.76
C PRO A 83 15.95 -5.15 -1.75
N PRO A 84 14.95 -4.39 -1.29
CA PRO A 84 14.19 -3.52 -2.17
C PRO A 84 15.02 -2.32 -2.63
N PHE A 85 14.68 -1.75 -3.78
CA PHE A 85 15.24 -0.47 -4.22
C PHE A 85 14.25 0.30 -5.10
N ALA A 86 14.44 1.61 -5.16
CA ALA A 86 13.70 2.47 -6.07
C ALA A 86 14.66 3.48 -6.72
N CYS A 87 14.48 3.68 -8.02
CA CYS A 87 15.25 4.61 -8.82
C CYS A 87 14.31 5.53 -9.60
N LEU A 88 14.70 6.80 -9.71
CA LEU A 88 14.22 7.71 -10.73
C LEU A 88 15.39 8.11 -11.62
N ASN A 89 15.30 7.81 -12.91
CA ASN A 89 16.43 7.90 -13.83
C ASN A 89 17.64 7.12 -13.26
N ASP A 90 18.79 7.77 -13.15
CA ASP A 90 20.01 7.27 -12.53
C ASP A 90 20.11 7.55 -11.02
N VAL A 91 19.09 8.17 -10.41
CA VAL A 91 19.08 8.54 -8.99
C VAL A 91 18.43 7.45 -8.15
N ARG A 92 19.17 6.92 -7.17
CA ARG A 92 18.65 6.00 -6.15
C ARG A 92 17.93 6.78 -5.06
N LEU A 93 16.70 6.39 -4.74
CA LEU A 93 15.85 7.11 -3.78
C LEU A 93 16.13 6.76 -2.32
N PHE A 94 16.61 5.55 -2.07
CA PHE A 94 16.99 5.08 -0.74
C PHE A 94 18.35 4.41 -0.82
N GLY A 95 19.34 4.91 -0.08
CA GLY A 95 20.61 4.20 0.09
C GLY A 95 20.44 2.89 0.86
N GLU A 96 21.38 1.95 0.72
CA GLU A 96 21.38 0.69 1.49
C GLU A 96 21.34 0.91 3.01
N HIS A 97 22.02 1.94 3.50
CA HIS A 97 22.03 2.29 4.92
C HIS A 97 20.83 3.13 5.36
N GLU A 98 20.03 3.62 4.41
CA GLU A 98 18.85 4.46 4.67
C GLU A 98 17.56 3.63 4.67
N LEU A 99 17.58 2.44 4.06
CA LEU A 99 16.48 1.48 4.14
C LEU A 99 16.35 0.96 5.57
N LYS A 100 15.17 1.19 6.15
CA LYS A 100 14.80 0.67 7.47
C LYS A 100 13.68 -0.36 7.33
N ASN A 101 13.63 -1.29 8.27
CA ASN A 101 12.50 -2.21 8.41
C ASN A 101 11.19 -1.41 8.50
N GLY A 102 10.14 -1.81 7.78
CA GLY A 102 8.92 -1.03 7.64
C GLY A 102 8.61 -0.59 6.21
N VAL A 103 8.11 0.63 6.09
CA VAL A 103 7.69 1.24 4.81
C VAL A 103 8.56 2.45 4.52
N ASN A 104 9.24 2.46 3.38
CA ASN A 104 10.15 3.53 2.95
C ASN A 104 9.51 4.27 1.76
N LEU A 105 9.35 5.58 1.87
CA LEU A 105 8.62 6.42 0.91
C LEU A 105 9.38 7.70 0.60
N VAL A 106 9.35 8.10 -0.67
CA VAL A 106 9.76 9.43 -1.16
C VAL A 106 8.53 10.12 -1.72
N SER A 107 8.33 11.40 -1.37
CA SER A 107 7.36 12.26 -2.02
C SER A 107 8.04 13.16 -3.06
N LEU A 108 7.38 13.34 -4.20
CA LEU A 108 7.80 14.29 -5.22
C LEU A 108 6.70 15.32 -5.48
N ASN A 109 7.13 16.51 -5.90
CA ASN A 109 6.23 17.55 -6.35
C ASN A 109 5.46 17.05 -7.59
N GLY A 110 4.13 17.13 -7.53
CA GLY A 110 3.23 16.64 -8.58
C GLY A 110 3.29 17.38 -9.91
N SER A 111 3.98 18.52 -9.98
CA SER A 111 4.10 19.37 -11.16
C SER A 111 5.53 19.44 -11.70
N THR A 112 6.55 19.43 -10.82
CA THR A 112 7.95 19.53 -11.24
C THR A 112 8.68 18.19 -11.24
N GLY A 113 8.20 17.20 -10.47
CA GLY A 113 8.90 15.93 -10.26
C GLY A 113 10.11 16.04 -9.30
N ASP A 114 10.30 17.16 -8.61
CA ASP A 114 11.37 17.34 -7.63
C ASP A 114 11.08 16.55 -6.35
N ILE A 115 12.12 15.96 -5.75
CA ILE A 115 12.00 15.28 -4.46
C ILE A 115 11.72 16.32 -3.35
N GLU A 116 10.64 16.13 -2.61
CA GLU A 116 10.23 17.01 -1.51
C GLU A 116 10.53 16.41 -0.12
N SER A 117 10.38 15.09 0.04
CA SER A 117 10.71 14.42 1.30
C SER A 117 11.02 12.94 1.11
N SER A 118 11.81 12.37 2.02
CA SER A 118 12.13 10.94 2.11
C SER A 118 11.95 10.49 3.55
N MET A 119 11.17 9.44 3.78
CA MET A 119 10.77 8.97 5.09
C MET A 119 10.77 7.45 5.16
N SER A 120 11.10 6.92 6.34
CA SER A 120 10.99 5.50 6.67
C SER A 120 10.11 5.35 7.91
N PHE A 121 9.10 4.51 7.82
CA PHE A 121 8.11 4.27 8.86
C PHE A 121 8.24 2.85 9.40
N ASP A 122 8.69 2.71 10.63
CA ASP A 122 8.62 1.43 11.33
C ASP A 122 7.19 1.18 11.80
N VAL A 123 6.49 0.31 11.08
CA VAL A 123 5.08 0.00 11.34
C VAL A 123 4.90 -1.12 12.36
N ALA A 124 5.97 -1.62 13.00
CA ALA A 124 5.87 -2.75 13.94
C ALA A 124 4.96 -2.47 15.13
N GLU A 125 5.03 -1.26 15.70
CA GLU A 125 4.20 -0.82 16.82
C GLU A 125 2.98 0.00 16.37
N SER A 126 3.15 0.91 15.41
CA SER A 126 2.08 1.77 14.91
C SER A 126 2.36 2.25 13.49
N ASP A 127 1.31 2.38 12.68
CA ASP A 127 1.34 3.01 11.36
C ASP A 127 0.76 4.44 11.36
N GLY A 128 0.55 5.03 12.54
CA GLY A 128 -0.03 6.36 12.69
C GLY A 128 0.80 7.48 12.05
N GLU A 129 2.14 7.39 12.12
CA GLU A 129 3.04 8.34 11.47
C GLU A 129 2.98 8.23 9.94
N LEU A 130 2.91 7.00 9.43
CA LEU A 130 2.76 6.72 8.00
C LEU A 130 1.44 7.32 7.47
N ILE A 131 0.33 7.08 8.17
CA ILE A 131 -0.98 7.62 7.81
C ILE A 131 -0.94 9.15 7.82
N SER A 132 -0.42 9.74 8.90
CA SER A 132 -0.37 11.20 9.06
C SER A 132 0.47 11.84 7.96
N TRP A 133 1.63 11.26 7.64
CA TRP A 133 2.49 11.73 6.55
C TRP A 133 1.77 11.66 5.20
N LEU A 134 1.24 10.50 4.81
CA LEU A 134 0.50 10.33 3.55
C LEU A 134 -0.64 11.35 3.41
N MET A 135 -1.41 11.55 4.49
CA MET A 135 -2.56 12.45 4.49
C MET A 135 -2.16 13.94 4.50
N SER A 136 -0.97 14.27 4.98
CA SER A 136 -0.43 15.64 4.98
C SER A 136 0.16 16.09 3.64
N LEU A 137 0.52 15.16 2.75
CA LEU A 137 1.13 15.50 1.46
C LEU A 137 0.21 16.38 0.61
N PRO A 138 0.72 17.40 -0.11
CA PRO A 138 -0.10 18.21 -1.00
C PRO A 138 -0.92 17.41 -2.01
N LEU A 139 -2.02 18.00 -2.49
CA LEU A 139 -2.71 17.47 -3.66
C LEU A 139 -1.74 17.36 -4.83
N SER A 140 -1.95 16.36 -5.68
CA SER A 140 -1.07 15.99 -6.79
C SER A 140 0.31 15.47 -6.42
N SER A 141 0.73 15.42 -5.14
CA SER A 141 2.03 14.83 -4.78
C SER A 141 2.16 13.40 -5.29
N VAL A 142 3.31 13.08 -5.85
CA VAL A 142 3.68 11.72 -6.28
C VAL A 142 4.38 11.02 -5.13
N ILE A 143 4.11 9.74 -4.92
CA ILE A 143 4.84 8.91 -3.96
C ILE A 143 5.51 7.75 -4.69
N ILE A 144 6.72 7.43 -4.24
CA ILE A 144 7.43 6.20 -4.60
C ILE A 144 7.83 5.51 -3.31
N GLY A 145 7.58 4.22 -3.20
CA GLY A 145 7.96 3.50 -2.00
C GLY A 145 8.08 2.00 -2.15
N VAL A 146 8.72 1.44 -1.13
CA VAL A 146 9.00 0.02 -0.98
C VAL A 146 8.84 -0.38 0.49
N SER A 147 8.32 -1.58 0.73
CA SER A 147 8.39 -2.22 2.05
C SER A 147 9.72 -2.95 2.22
N PHE A 148 10.17 -3.07 3.47
CA PHE A 148 11.31 -3.91 3.83
C PHE A 148 10.99 -4.68 5.13
N GLY A 149 11.22 -5.99 5.11
CA GLY A 149 10.87 -6.92 6.19
C GLY A 149 9.41 -7.37 6.20
N ASP A 150 9.06 -8.28 7.13
CA ASP A 150 7.71 -8.86 7.25
C ASP A 150 6.75 -7.90 7.96
N VAL A 151 6.18 -6.98 7.19
CA VAL A 151 5.38 -5.85 7.72
C VAL A 151 3.96 -5.76 7.20
N ALA A 152 3.54 -6.59 6.24
CA ALA A 152 2.24 -6.49 5.59
C ALA A 152 1.05 -6.59 6.57
N GLU A 153 1.17 -7.47 7.57
CA GLU A 153 0.15 -7.68 8.60
C GLU A 153 0.15 -6.57 9.68
N ARG A 154 1.18 -5.72 9.70
CA ARG A 154 1.27 -4.57 10.61
C ARG A 154 0.67 -3.30 10.03
N VAL A 155 0.47 -3.25 8.71
CA VAL A 155 -0.22 -2.14 8.04
C VAL A 155 -1.72 -2.29 8.22
N SER A 156 -2.35 -1.30 8.85
CA SER A 156 -3.78 -1.28 9.18
C SER A 156 -4.68 -1.06 7.95
N SER A 157 -6.00 -1.14 8.14
CA SER A 157 -6.97 -0.72 7.12
C SER A 157 -6.84 0.77 6.77
N ASP A 158 -6.48 1.60 7.75
CA ASP A 158 -6.48 3.05 7.60
C ASP A 158 -5.25 3.49 6.81
N ALA A 159 -4.09 2.88 7.05
CA ALA A 159 -2.92 3.05 6.21
C ALA A 159 -3.17 2.58 4.77
N ARG A 160 -3.82 1.43 4.56
CA ARG A 160 -4.20 1.00 3.21
C ARG A 160 -5.17 1.97 2.53
N THR A 161 -6.08 2.58 3.30
CA THR A 161 -7.00 3.60 2.81
C THR A 161 -6.26 4.89 2.45
N ALA A 162 -5.25 5.29 3.24
CA ALA A 162 -4.39 6.42 2.93
C ALA A 162 -3.62 6.19 1.62
N PHE A 163 -3.04 5.00 1.41
CA PHE A 163 -2.43 4.63 0.12
C PHE A 163 -3.42 4.65 -1.05
N ALA A 164 -4.66 4.23 -0.84
CA ALA A 164 -5.68 4.26 -1.89
C ALA A 164 -5.95 5.67 -2.42
N THR A 165 -5.71 6.72 -1.63
CA THR A 165 -5.79 8.13 -2.10
C THR A 165 -4.75 8.48 -3.17
N PHE A 166 -3.70 7.65 -3.31
CA PHE A 166 -2.66 7.75 -4.34
C PHE A 166 -2.88 6.84 -5.55
N GLY A 167 -4.08 6.25 -5.66
CA GLY A 167 -4.44 5.32 -6.75
C GLY A 167 -4.10 3.85 -6.47
N ALA A 168 -3.65 3.52 -5.25
CA ALA A 168 -3.30 2.16 -4.86
C ALA A 168 -4.55 1.27 -4.75
N SER A 169 -4.83 0.47 -5.77
CA SER A 169 -6.01 -0.40 -5.82
C SER A 169 -5.69 -1.82 -5.34
N ARG A 170 -4.43 -2.25 -5.43
CA ARG A 170 -3.97 -3.59 -5.04
C ARG A 170 -3.50 -3.66 -3.59
N ILE A 171 -3.29 -2.52 -2.92
CA ILE A 171 -2.89 -2.40 -1.51
C ILE A 171 -3.75 -3.26 -0.56
N VAL A 172 -5.04 -3.43 -0.85
CA VAL A 172 -5.96 -4.27 -0.05
C VAL A 172 -5.52 -5.74 0.03
N ASN A 173 -4.79 -6.20 -0.99
CA ASN A 173 -4.26 -7.56 -1.11
C ASN A 173 -2.85 -7.71 -0.53
N TRP A 174 -2.23 -6.63 -0.03
CA TRP A 174 -0.95 -6.71 0.65
C TRP A 174 -1.11 -7.39 2.00
N ARG A 175 -0.72 -8.68 2.09
CA ARG A 175 -0.97 -9.59 3.22
C ARG A 175 0.14 -10.64 3.34
N GLY A 176 0.24 -11.27 4.50
CA GLY A 176 1.22 -12.31 4.81
C GLY A 176 2.66 -11.85 4.61
N ALA A 177 3.58 -12.81 4.43
CA ALA A 177 4.98 -12.53 4.13
C ALA A 177 5.14 -12.10 2.65
N SER A 178 4.61 -10.93 2.30
CA SER A 178 4.75 -10.32 0.98
C SER A 178 5.26 -8.89 1.06
N SER A 179 6.12 -8.55 0.12
CA SER A 179 6.68 -7.24 -0.12
C SER A 179 5.76 -6.42 -1.00
N TYR A 180 5.76 -5.10 -0.80
CA TYR A 180 4.99 -4.14 -1.56
C TYR A 180 5.87 -3.03 -2.11
N ALA A 181 5.56 -2.60 -3.33
CA ALA A 181 6.17 -1.45 -3.98
C ALA A 181 5.12 -0.64 -4.74
N ILE A 182 5.28 0.68 -4.76
CA ILE A 182 4.32 1.62 -5.36
C ILE A 182 5.02 2.80 -6.04
N LEU A 183 4.48 3.20 -7.19
CA LEU A 183 4.52 4.56 -7.73
C LEU A 183 3.07 5.04 -7.91
N GLY A 184 2.69 6.06 -7.15
CA GLY A 184 1.32 6.58 -7.12
C GLY A 184 1.27 8.10 -7.05
N GLN A 185 0.10 8.69 -7.25
CA GLN A 185 -0.09 10.14 -7.19
C GLN A 185 -1.39 10.49 -6.48
N ARG A 186 -1.36 11.49 -5.58
CA ARG A 186 -2.53 11.89 -4.81
C ARG A 186 -3.64 12.40 -5.73
N GLY A 187 -4.80 11.77 -5.65
CA GLY A 187 -5.95 12.09 -6.49
C GLY A 187 -5.90 11.50 -7.90
N LEU A 188 -5.00 10.55 -8.17
CA LEU A 188 -4.93 9.85 -9.45
C LEU A 188 -6.25 9.12 -9.72
N LYS A 189 -6.86 9.39 -10.88
CA LYS A 189 -8.09 8.69 -11.32
C LYS A 189 -7.81 7.27 -11.80
N GLN A 190 -6.59 7.04 -12.29
CA GLN A 190 -6.11 5.76 -12.79
C GLN A 190 -5.54 4.93 -11.63
N HIS A 191 -5.17 3.69 -11.91
CA HIS A 191 -4.44 2.86 -10.93
C HIS A 191 -2.96 3.26 -10.85
N ALA A 192 -2.43 3.27 -9.63
CA ALA A 192 -1.00 3.38 -9.37
C ALA A 192 -0.25 2.17 -9.94
N HIS A 193 1.05 2.34 -10.19
CA HIS A 193 1.93 1.21 -10.48
C HIS A 193 2.25 0.51 -9.18
N GLU A 194 1.74 -0.71 -9.00
CA GLU A 194 1.89 -1.48 -7.77
C GLU A 194 2.50 -2.84 -8.05
N LEU A 195 3.35 -3.30 -7.14
CA LEU A 195 3.97 -4.62 -7.17
C LEU A 195 3.81 -5.29 -5.80
N LEU A 196 3.36 -6.55 -5.82
CA LEU A 196 3.22 -7.42 -4.65
C LEU A 196 4.00 -8.69 -4.93
N VAL A 197 4.93 -9.03 -4.05
CA VAL A 197 5.85 -10.16 -4.23
C VAL A 197 5.92 -10.98 -2.95
N PRO A 198 5.68 -12.29 -2.97
CA PRO A 198 5.95 -13.13 -1.81
C PRO A 198 7.43 -13.02 -1.41
N GLN A 199 7.74 -12.82 -0.14
CA GLN A 199 9.13 -12.73 0.33
C GLN A 199 9.89 -14.04 0.15
N SER A 200 9.17 -15.16 0.11
CA SER A 200 9.74 -16.49 -0.18
C SER A 200 10.08 -16.71 -1.65
N ASP A 201 9.75 -15.75 -2.54
CA ASP A 201 10.11 -15.86 -3.96
C ASP A 201 11.63 -15.77 -4.09
N ASP A 202 12.21 -16.79 -4.71
CA ASP A 202 13.66 -16.96 -4.87
C ASP A 202 14.19 -16.31 -6.16
N ARG A 203 13.30 -15.76 -7.01
CA ARG A 203 13.73 -15.00 -8.17
C ARG A 203 14.39 -13.70 -7.70
N ALA A 204 15.55 -13.43 -8.26
CA ALA A 204 16.33 -12.25 -7.93
C ALA A 204 15.63 -10.94 -8.32
N ILE A 205 14.71 -10.96 -9.29
CA ILE A 205 14.19 -9.74 -9.91
C ILE A 205 12.66 -9.76 -9.99
N HIS A 206 12.06 -8.89 -9.19
CA HIS A 206 10.68 -8.44 -9.34
C HIS A 206 10.69 -6.93 -9.43
N ILE A 207 10.59 -6.40 -10.65
CA ILE A 207 10.69 -4.97 -10.93
C ILE A 207 9.45 -4.51 -11.69
N ILE A 208 8.93 -3.35 -11.29
CA ILE A 208 8.09 -2.52 -12.15
C ILE A 208 8.98 -1.41 -12.72
N GLU A 209 9.04 -1.30 -14.04
CA GLU A 209 9.73 -0.21 -14.73
C GLU A 209 8.87 0.42 -15.81
N GLY A 210 9.13 1.68 -16.10
CA GLY A 210 8.46 2.42 -17.15
C GLY A 210 8.87 3.89 -17.18
N CYS A 211 8.31 4.61 -18.13
CA CYS A 211 8.43 6.06 -18.24
C CYS A 211 7.11 6.71 -17.82
N TYR A 212 7.16 7.84 -17.13
CA TYR A 212 5.98 8.64 -16.85
C TYR A 212 6.23 10.13 -17.07
N ASP A 213 5.16 10.83 -17.47
CA ASP A 213 5.11 12.29 -17.49
C ASP A 213 4.68 12.83 -16.13
N VAL A 214 5.01 14.08 -15.81
CA VAL A 214 4.49 14.77 -14.63
C VAL A 214 3.33 15.67 -15.08
N PRO A 215 2.10 15.49 -14.58
CA PRO A 215 1.65 14.51 -13.59
C PRO A 215 1.55 13.06 -14.14
N LEU A 216 1.66 12.07 -13.24
CA LEU A 216 1.62 10.62 -13.52
C LEU A 216 0.39 10.19 -14.33
N GLY A 217 -0.71 10.93 -14.23
CA GLY A 217 -1.90 10.75 -15.05
C GLY A 217 -2.95 11.82 -14.76
N GLU A 218 -4.22 11.52 -15.08
CA GLU A 218 -5.31 12.41 -14.71
C GLU A 218 -5.47 12.49 -13.19
N VAL A 219 -5.23 13.67 -12.63
CA VAL A 219 -5.47 13.97 -11.22
C VAL A 219 -6.82 14.67 -11.09
N GLY A 220 -7.65 14.21 -10.17
CA GLY A 220 -8.89 14.89 -9.80
C GLY A 220 -8.59 16.25 -9.20
N VAL A 221 -9.11 17.32 -9.79
CA VAL A 221 -9.06 18.66 -9.19
C VAL A 221 -9.97 18.66 -7.97
N VAL A 222 -9.42 18.67 -6.76
CA VAL A 222 -10.19 19.06 -5.59
C VAL A 222 -10.29 20.58 -5.65
N ASN A 223 -11.40 21.07 -6.20
CA ASN A 223 -11.74 22.49 -6.08
C ASN A 223 -11.88 22.81 -4.58
N ILE A 224 -10.88 23.48 -4.02
CA ILE A 224 -10.83 23.89 -2.61
C ILE A 224 -12.06 24.76 -2.24
N THR A 225 -12.73 25.36 -3.22
CA THR A 225 -13.99 26.08 -3.03
C THR A 225 -15.18 25.19 -2.65
N ASN A 226 -15.15 23.89 -2.97
CA ASN A 226 -16.28 22.99 -2.76
C ASN A 226 -16.22 22.22 -1.42
N GLU A 227 -15.05 22.15 -0.77
CA GLU A 227 -14.95 21.53 0.56
C GLU A 227 -15.56 22.40 1.66
N LEU A 228 -15.67 23.72 1.48
CA LEU A 228 -16.46 24.54 2.40
C LEU A 228 -17.97 24.28 2.25
N THR A 229 -18.42 23.85 1.07
CA THR A 229 -19.83 23.53 0.82
C THR A 229 -20.21 22.10 1.19
N ASP A 230 -19.27 21.14 1.23
CA ASP A 230 -19.56 19.76 1.64
C ASP A 230 -19.54 19.53 3.16
N ILE A 231 -18.77 20.35 3.91
CA ILE A 231 -18.93 20.44 5.38
C ILE A 231 -20.29 21.06 5.75
N GLN A 232 -20.87 21.88 4.86
CA GLN A 232 -22.21 22.45 5.05
C GLN A 232 -23.34 21.60 4.42
N SER A 233 -23.03 20.73 3.45
CA SER A 233 -24.02 19.87 2.78
C SER A 233 -24.14 18.48 3.38
N THR A 234 -23.18 18.04 4.20
CA THR A 234 -23.42 16.95 5.13
C THR A 234 -24.36 17.44 6.24
N LYS A 235 -25.66 17.44 5.94
CA LYS A 235 -26.71 17.48 6.97
C LYS A 235 -26.29 16.45 8.02
N PRO A 236 -26.00 16.85 9.28
CA PRO A 236 -25.64 15.88 10.31
C PRO A 236 -26.77 14.86 10.33
N ARG A 237 -26.44 13.58 10.10
CA ARG A 237 -27.39 12.46 10.19
C ARG A 237 -27.75 12.22 11.66
N ILE A 238 -28.33 13.24 12.28
CA ILE A 238 -29.09 13.11 13.51
C ILE A 238 -30.45 12.63 13.03
N ASP A 239 -30.58 11.32 12.94
CA ASP A 239 -31.87 10.67 12.76
C ASP A 239 -32.69 10.92 14.05
N PRO A 240 -33.78 11.71 13.98
CA PRO A 240 -34.58 12.06 15.15
C PRO A 240 -35.12 10.82 15.86
N GLU A 241 -35.35 9.74 15.12
CA GLU A 241 -35.90 8.49 15.62
C GLU A 241 -34.85 7.72 16.44
N LYS A 242 -33.59 7.78 16.02
CA LYS A 242 -32.45 7.18 16.74
C LYS A 242 -32.07 7.98 18.00
N MET A 243 -32.25 9.30 17.98
CA MET A 243 -32.10 10.15 19.16
C MET A 243 -33.24 9.93 20.16
N ALA A 244 -34.47 9.74 19.69
CA ALA A 244 -35.62 9.43 20.53
C ALA A 244 -35.46 8.07 21.24
N ALA A 245 -34.81 7.09 20.61
CA ALA A 245 -34.52 5.79 21.20
C ALA A 245 -33.47 5.83 22.34
N LEU A 246 -32.63 6.87 22.39
CA LEU A 246 -31.65 7.08 23.47
C LEU A 246 -32.23 7.87 24.65
N GLY A 247 -33.40 8.52 24.47
CA GLY A 247 -34.10 9.34 25.47
C GLY A 247 -34.99 8.54 26.42
N GLY A 248 -34.59 7.33 26.80
CA GLY A 248 -35.33 6.48 27.74
C GLY A 248 -35.29 7.01 29.17
N SER A 249 -35.96 8.12 29.47
CA SER A 249 -36.34 8.46 30.84
C SER A 249 -37.65 9.26 30.87
N LYS A 250 -38.52 8.84 31.80
CA LYS A 250 -39.91 9.24 31.91
C LYS A 250 -40.10 10.75 32.06
N ASN A 251 -40.89 11.30 31.16
CA ASN A 251 -41.96 12.27 31.38
C ASN A 251 -41.78 13.26 32.55
N THR A 252 -41.06 14.35 32.28
CA THR A 252 -41.37 15.68 32.83
C THR A 252 -41.05 16.68 31.73
N ASP A 253 -42.00 17.55 31.37
CA ASP A 253 -41.79 18.65 30.43
C ASP A 253 -40.74 19.60 31.00
N GLN A 254 -39.46 19.33 30.69
CA GLN A 254 -38.40 20.23 31.04
C GLN A 254 -38.26 21.26 29.92
N ILE A 255 -38.78 22.46 30.18
CA ILE A 255 -38.57 23.63 29.33
C ILE A 255 -37.07 23.90 29.30
N VAL A 256 -36.41 23.50 28.22
CA VAL A 256 -34.99 23.78 27.99
C VAL A 256 -34.85 25.26 27.67
N LYS A 257 -34.51 26.06 28.68
CA LYS A 257 -34.17 27.47 28.50
C LYS A 257 -32.73 27.58 27.97
N LEU A 258 -32.60 27.95 26.70
CA LEU A 258 -31.32 28.29 26.07
C LEU A 258 -31.09 29.80 26.21
N GLY A 259 -29.95 30.20 26.77
CA GLY A 259 -29.56 31.61 26.90
C GLY A 259 -29.06 31.99 28.30
N GLN A 260 -28.96 33.30 28.55
CA GLN A 260 -28.34 34.04 29.68
C GLN A 260 -28.59 33.54 31.11
N GLU A 261 -29.43 32.54 31.33
CA GLU A 261 -29.74 31.96 32.64
C GLU A 261 -28.69 30.94 33.12
N TRP A 262 -27.68 30.60 32.30
CA TRP A 262 -26.57 29.73 32.69
C TRP A 262 -25.38 30.54 33.20
N LYS A 263 -24.97 30.30 34.45
CA LYS A 263 -23.68 30.80 34.98
C LYS A 263 -22.58 30.37 34.00
N TRP A 264 -21.88 31.35 33.41
CA TRP A 264 -20.74 31.21 32.49
C TRP A 264 -21.05 31.04 30.99
N CYS A 265 -22.29 31.18 30.54
CA CYS A 265 -22.57 31.27 29.11
C CYS A 265 -22.38 32.71 28.62
N GLY A 266 -21.50 32.92 27.63
CA GLY A 266 -21.20 34.25 27.08
C GLY A 266 -20.13 35.04 27.86
N MET A 267 -19.04 34.40 28.28
CA MET A 267 -17.92 35.13 28.89
C MET A 267 -17.24 36.05 27.87
N GLU A 268 -17.15 37.34 28.18
CA GLU A 268 -16.49 38.35 27.36
C GLU A 268 -14.96 38.38 27.54
N THR A 269 -14.39 37.59 28.46
CA THR A 269 -12.96 37.60 28.73
C THR A 269 -12.25 36.43 28.02
N PRO A 270 -11.22 36.69 27.20
CA PRO A 270 -10.45 35.63 26.56
C PRO A 270 -9.65 34.84 27.60
N CYS A 271 -9.45 33.55 27.34
CA CYS A 271 -8.62 32.67 28.16
C CYS A 271 -7.20 33.25 28.32
N ALA A 272 -6.68 33.22 29.54
CA ALA A 272 -5.36 33.79 29.85
C ALA A 272 -4.24 33.13 29.01
N PRO A 273 -3.23 33.90 28.56
CA PRO A 273 -2.17 33.37 27.72
C PRO A 273 -1.28 32.44 28.55
N GLY A 274 -1.21 31.17 28.16
CA GLY A 274 -0.27 30.20 28.75
C GLY A 274 -0.79 28.79 28.99
N MET A 275 -2.05 28.47 28.67
CA MET A 275 -2.51 27.07 28.67
C MET A 275 -2.57 26.54 27.24
N THR A 276 -1.55 25.78 26.86
CA THR A 276 -1.56 24.93 25.67
C THR A 276 -2.57 23.80 25.87
N VAL A 277 -3.43 23.57 24.87
CA VAL A 277 -4.16 22.30 24.71
C VAL A 277 -3.19 21.26 24.18
#